data_AF-A0A7C8MRK2-F1
#
_entry.id   AF-A0A7C8MRK2-F1
#
_cell.length_a   1.000
_cell.length_b   1.000
_cell.length_c   1.000
_cell.angle_alpha   90.00
_cell.angle_beta   90.00
_cell.angle_gamma   90.00
#
_symmetry.space_group_name_H-M   'P 1'
#
loop_
_entity.id
_entity.type
_entity.pdbx_description
1 polymer ?
#
loop_
_entity_poly.entity_id
_entity_poly.type
_entity_poly.pdbx_seq_one_letter_code
_entity_poly.pdbx_strand_id
1 'polypeptide(L)'
;MATATPKLRLYTNHGCPWAHRAHIALSELKVPFEEEIIDLKAPRTPEYLQVNPRGLVPSLRVDDQVITESAIVAAFLADAFPSHLVPASNDPNGPLKRARIAFFVDTYMSKVNVSLFPLIKATTDEERSALIQKTVDAVVKELEPLLANAGPFFEGSDKLTLAEVLTGSFVIRLWNWPKYGLVPQGIVTELSAKAPNFSRWAEAVVKHPSVNGIFDEEGTARATKQRWKQGYPDVHGYYFVLSEKGTPTYIVAMSESYLSPDSDEDVASSAASNAAVPSITIERGSRSLGTVRTNSQQRGGRRRKPHSPEAWEAVKADIARLYLEENRRLKVRFLERVPLQRISVAT
;
A
#
# COMPACT_ATOMS: atom_id res chain seq x y z
N MET A 1 6.77 -39.89 -8.67
CA MET A 1 5.77 -39.40 -9.63
C MET A 1 6.06 -37.93 -9.86
N ALA A 2 6.20 -37.47 -11.11
CA ALA A 2 6.30 -36.04 -11.38
C ALA A 2 4.94 -35.42 -11.02
N THR A 3 4.88 -34.70 -9.90
CA THR A 3 3.71 -33.89 -9.55
C THR A 3 3.52 -32.86 -10.65
N ALA A 4 2.33 -32.81 -11.24
CA ALA A 4 2.01 -31.80 -12.26
C ALA A 4 2.35 -30.41 -11.73
N THR A 5 2.99 -29.58 -12.56
CA THR A 5 3.28 -28.18 -12.21
C THR A 5 1.96 -27.47 -11.95
N PRO A 6 1.77 -26.84 -10.77
CA PRO A 6 0.50 -26.21 -10.43
C PRO A 6 0.19 -25.07 -11.40
N LYS A 7 -1.10 -24.87 -11.71
CA LYS A 7 -1.52 -23.77 -12.57
C LYS A 7 -1.49 -22.47 -11.79
N LEU A 8 -0.65 -21.54 -12.22
CA LEU A 8 -0.52 -20.23 -11.59
C LEU A 8 -1.27 -19.14 -12.36
N ARG A 9 -2.01 -18.30 -11.63
CA ARG A 9 -2.49 -17.00 -12.12
C ARG A 9 -2.14 -15.89 -11.15
N LEU A 10 -1.46 -14.86 -11.63
CA LEU A 10 -1.11 -13.67 -10.86
C LEU A 10 -2.08 -12.53 -11.19
N TYR A 11 -2.84 -12.09 -10.19
CA TYR A 11 -3.62 -10.86 -10.25
C TYR A 11 -2.74 -9.69 -9.79
N THR A 12 -2.46 -8.74 -10.69
CA THR A 12 -1.37 -7.77 -10.51
C THR A 12 -1.67 -6.40 -11.12
N ASN A 13 -0.76 -5.46 -10.90
CA ASN A 13 -0.72 -4.17 -11.58
C ASN A 13 0.74 -3.72 -11.67
N HIS A 14 1.26 -3.48 -12.88
CA HIS A 14 2.69 -3.14 -13.09
C HIS A 14 3.10 -1.82 -12.42
N GLY A 15 2.16 -0.92 -12.14
CA GLY A 15 2.42 0.30 -11.39
C GLY A 15 2.59 0.10 -9.87
N CYS A 16 2.16 -1.05 -9.33
CA CYS A 16 2.17 -1.34 -7.90
C CYS A 16 3.53 -1.91 -7.44
N PRO A 17 4.27 -1.24 -6.53
CA PRO A 17 5.54 -1.75 -6.03
C PRO A 17 5.40 -3.05 -5.22
N TRP A 18 4.26 -3.28 -4.57
CA TRP A 18 4.00 -4.52 -3.84
C TRP A 18 3.78 -5.69 -4.78
N ALA A 19 3.00 -5.50 -5.85
CA ALA A 19 2.77 -6.54 -6.85
C ALA A 19 4.05 -6.86 -7.65
N HIS A 20 4.93 -5.88 -7.81
CA HIS A 20 6.23 -6.06 -8.44
C HIS A 20 7.12 -7.09 -7.72
N ARG A 21 7.00 -7.27 -6.40
CA ARG A 21 7.75 -8.34 -5.68
C ARG A 21 7.45 -9.74 -6.25
N ALA A 22 6.18 -10.02 -6.54
CA ALA A 22 5.77 -11.31 -7.10
C ALA A 22 6.33 -11.49 -8.52
N HIS A 23 6.35 -10.43 -9.32
CA HIS A 23 6.97 -10.43 -10.65
C HIS A 23 8.47 -10.71 -10.62
N ILE A 24 9.21 -10.09 -9.70
CA ILE A 24 10.64 -10.36 -9.53
C ILE A 24 10.85 -11.85 -9.18
N ALA A 25 10.08 -12.39 -8.23
CA ALA A 25 10.17 -13.79 -7.84
C ALA A 25 9.87 -14.75 -9.02
N LEU A 26 8.77 -14.53 -9.75
CA LEU A 26 8.39 -15.36 -10.90
C LEU A 26 9.44 -15.32 -12.02
N SER A 27 10.02 -14.14 -12.28
CA SER A 27 11.09 -13.94 -13.26
C SER A 27 12.36 -14.70 -12.88
N GLU A 28 12.82 -14.55 -11.63
CA GLU A 28 14.03 -15.23 -11.14
C GLU A 28 13.89 -16.76 -11.17
N LEU A 29 12.72 -17.26 -10.80
CA LEU A 29 12.45 -18.70 -10.74
C LEU A 29 12.05 -19.28 -12.09
N LYS A 30 11.86 -18.45 -13.12
CA LYS A 30 11.41 -18.84 -14.47
C LYS A 30 10.12 -19.67 -14.45
N VAL A 31 9.21 -19.32 -13.55
CA VAL A 31 7.95 -20.04 -13.35
C VAL A 31 6.90 -19.46 -14.29
N PRO A 32 6.29 -20.26 -15.18
CA PRO A 32 5.22 -19.78 -16.06
C PRO A 32 3.94 -19.48 -15.25
N PHE A 33 3.24 -18.41 -15.62
CA PHE A 33 1.99 -18.01 -14.99
C PHE A 33 1.07 -17.29 -15.98
N GLU A 34 -0.24 -17.35 -15.75
CA GLU A 34 -1.20 -16.46 -16.39
C GLU A 34 -1.23 -15.12 -15.66
N GLU A 35 -1.22 -14.01 -16.39
CA GLU A 35 -1.34 -12.67 -15.80
C GLU A 35 -2.75 -12.11 -15.94
N GLU A 36 -3.27 -11.50 -14.88
CA GLU A 36 -4.50 -10.71 -14.91
C GLU A 36 -4.26 -9.32 -14.31
N ILE A 37 -4.40 -8.27 -15.13
CA ILE A 37 -4.20 -6.88 -14.69
C ILE A 37 -5.47 -6.36 -14.00
N ILE A 38 -5.31 -5.94 -12.74
CA ILE A 38 -6.34 -5.26 -11.97
C ILE A 38 -6.14 -3.75 -12.08
N ASP A 39 -7.18 -3.03 -12.52
CA ASP A 39 -7.17 -1.57 -12.52
C ASP A 39 -7.33 -1.03 -11.09
N LEU A 40 -6.27 -0.42 -10.57
CA LEU A 40 -6.26 0.18 -9.24
C LEU A 40 -6.87 1.58 -9.20
N LYS A 41 -7.15 2.19 -10.36
CA LYS A 41 -7.79 3.52 -10.48
C LYS A 41 -9.31 3.42 -10.43
N ALA A 42 -9.88 2.24 -10.68
CA ALA A 42 -11.31 1.98 -10.61
C ALA A 42 -11.69 1.19 -9.34
N PRO A 43 -12.97 1.21 -8.93
CA PRO A 43 -13.51 0.24 -7.99
C PRO A 43 -13.25 -1.19 -8.48
N ARG A 44 -12.93 -2.09 -7.55
CA ARG A 44 -12.55 -3.47 -7.87
C ARG A 44 -13.80 -4.23 -8.29
N THR A 45 -13.67 -5.07 -9.31
CA THR A 45 -14.79 -5.85 -9.83
C THR A 45 -15.30 -6.85 -8.78
N PRO A 46 -16.60 -7.20 -8.76
CA PRO A 46 -17.12 -8.23 -7.88
C PRO A 46 -16.37 -9.56 -8.02
N GLU A 47 -15.96 -9.92 -9.23
CA GLU A 47 -15.20 -11.13 -9.54
C GLU A 47 -13.83 -11.10 -8.87
N TYR A 48 -13.10 -9.98 -8.93
CA TYR A 48 -11.81 -9.86 -8.25
C TYR A 48 -11.96 -9.83 -6.73
N LEU A 49 -13.02 -9.23 -6.19
CA LEU A 49 -13.27 -9.22 -4.75
C LEU A 49 -13.59 -10.62 -4.19
N GLN A 50 -14.03 -11.57 -5.02
CA GLN A 50 -14.12 -12.97 -4.61
C GLN A 50 -12.74 -13.64 -4.50
N VAL A 51 -11.75 -13.16 -5.26
CA VAL A 51 -10.35 -13.61 -5.17
C VAL A 51 -9.68 -13.01 -3.94
N ASN A 52 -9.78 -11.69 -3.78
CA ASN A 52 -9.22 -10.97 -2.64
C ASN A 52 -10.23 -9.95 -2.10
N PRO A 53 -10.91 -10.26 -0.97
CA PRO A 53 -11.89 -9.36 -0.37
C PRO A 53 -11.33 -7.99 0.04
N ARG A 54 -10.01 -7.87 0.22
CA ARG A 54 -9.33 -6.59 0.52
C ARG A 54 -9.14 -5.72 -0.74
N GLY A 55 -9.32 -6.29 -1.93
CA GLY A 55 -9.18 -5.58 -3.20
C GLY A 55 -7.75 -5.07 -3.48
N LEU A 56 -6.74 -5.71 -2.86
CA LEU A 56 -5.31 -5.37 -3.00
C LEU A 56 -4.63 -6.30 -4.00
N VAL A 57 -3.49 -5.88 -4.55
CA VAL A 57 -2.60 -6.71 -5.39
C VAL A 57 -1.21 -6.76 -4.76
N PRO A 58 -0.45 -7.87 -4.93
CA PRO A 58 -0.77 -9.04 -5.74
C PRO A 58 -1.68 -10.04 -5.01
N SER A 59 -2.38 -10.85 -5.80
CA SER A 59 -2.96 -12.12 -5.36
C SER A 59 -2.48 -13.23 -6.30
N LEU A 60 -2.02 -14.36 -5.78
CA LEU A 60 -1.58 -15.51 -6.57
C LEU A 60 -2.59 -16.63 -6.39
N ARG A 61 -3.21 -17.06 -7.49
CA ARG A 61 -3.98 -18.31 -7.52
C ARG A 61 -3.06 -19.46 -7.90
N VAL A 62 -3.07 -20.51 -7.09
CA VAL A 62 -2.36 -21.77 -7.26
C VAL A 62 -3.43 -22.86 -7.33
N ASP A 63 -3.71 -23.34 -8.53
CA ASP A 63 -4.85 -24.21 -8.81
C ASP A 63 -6.17 -23.58 -8.32
N ASP A 64 -6.77 -24.10 -7.24
CA ASP A 64 -8.01 -23.62 -6.63
C ASP A 64 -7.78 -22.71 -5.40
N GLN A 65 -6.55 -22.60 -4.90
CA GLN A 65 -6.21 -21.82 -3.72
C GLN A 65 -5.72 -20.41 -4.07
N VAL A 66 -5.95 -19.45 -3.18
CA VAL A 66 -5.49 -18.07 -3.36
C VAL A 66 -4.57 -17.68 -2.20
N ILE A 67 -3.42 -17.12 -2.54
CA ILE A 67 -2.43 -16.57 -1.61
C ILE A 67 -2.37 -15.06 -1.83
N THR A 68 -2.51 -14.30 -0.75
CA THR A 68 -2.45 -12.84 -0.75
C THR A 68 -1.25 -12.34 0.06
N GLU A 69 -0.98 -11.04 -0.01
CA GLU A 69 0.21 -10.35 0.53
C GLU A 69 1.49 -10.61 -0.27
N SER A 70 2.08 -9.54 -0.79
CA SER A 70 3.24 -9.61 -1.68
C SER A 70 4.44 -10.39 -1.13
N ALA A 71 4.76 -10.22 0.16
CA ALA A 71 5.88 -10.91 0.79
C ALA A 71 5.60 -12.41 0.98
N ILE A 72 4.36 -12.76 1.32
CA ILE A 72 3.91 -14.15 1.47
C ILE A 72 3.90 -14.85 0.11
N VAL A 73 3.38 -14.19 -0.94
CA VAL A 73 3.42 -14.69 -2.31
C VAL A 73 4.86 -14.96 -2.77
N ALA A 74 5.78 -14.01 -2.57
CA ALA A 74 7.18 -14.20 -2.96
C ALA A 74 7.87 -15.32 -2.19
N ALA A 75 7.62 -15.44 -0.87
CA ALA A 75 8.16 -16.52 -0.06
C ALA A 75 7.59 -17.89 -0.48
N PHE A 76 6.28 -17.98 -0.73
CA PHE A 76 5.65 -19.19 -1.25
C PHE A 76 6.28 -19.63 -2.58
N LEU A 77 6.48 -18.71 -3.52
CA LEU A 77 7.12 -19.02 -4.80
C LEU A 77 8.55 -19.57 -4.59
N ALA A 78 9.31 -18.96 -3.68
CA ALA A 78 10.66 -19.43 -3.35
C ALA A 78 10.68 -20.81 -2.67
N ASP A 79 9.60 -21.20 -1.97
CA ASP A 79 9.48 -22.50 -1.29
C ASP A 79 8.89 -23.60 -2.18
N ALA A 80 7.96 -23.24 -3.07
CA ALA A 80 7.19 -24.18 -3.88
C ALA A 80 7.91 -24.62 -5.17
N PHE A 81 8.91 -23.86 -5.61
CA PHE A 81 9.65 -24.11 -6.85
C PHE A 81 11.16 -24.23 -6.59
N PRO A 82 11.93 -24.92 -7.44
CA PRO A 82 13.38 -24.91 -7.37
C PRO A 82 13.90 -23.47 -7.37
N SER A 83 14.56 -23.07 -6.28
CA SER A 83 14.81 -21.66 -5.98
C SER A 83 16.24 -21.43 -5.49
N HIS A 84 16.91 -20.44 -6.07
CA HIS A 84 18.18 -19.89 -5.56
C HIS A 84 17.96 -18.70 -4.62
N LEU A 85 16.74 -18.17 -4.51
CA LEU A 85 16.45 -16.92 -3.80
C LEU A 85 16.69 -17.01 -2.30
N VAL A 86 16.40 -18.18 -1.71
CA VAL A 86 16.61 -18.46 -0.29
C VAL A 86 16.69 -19.97 -0.09
N PRO A 87 17.57 -20.49 0.80
CA PRO A 87 17.61 -21.92 1.07
C PRO A 87 16.30 -22.39 1.72
N ALA A 88 15.92 -23.65 1.48
CA ALA A 88 14.77 -24.26 2.14
C ALA A 88 14.92 -24.23 3.67
N SER A 89 13.81 -24.12 4.41
CA SER A 89 13.86 -24.04 5.88
C SER A 89 14.45 -25.27 6.57
N ASN A 90 14.51 -26.42 5.88
CA ASN A 90 15.16 -27.64 6.35
C ASN A 90 16.65 -27.76 5.97
N ASP A 91 17.19 -26.80 5.21
CA ASP A 91 18.64 -26.68 5.01
C ASP A 91 19.32 -26.30 6.33
N PRO A 92 20.51 -26.84 6.66
CA PRO A 92 21.23 -26.51 7.90
C PRO A 92 21.41 -24.99 8.14
N ASN A 93 21.56 -24.20 7.08
CA ASN A 93 21.69 -22.74 7.14
C ASN A 93 20.39 -21.99 6.79
N GLY A 94 19.35 -22.71 6.39
CA GLY A 94 18.08 -22.15 5.91
C GLY A 94 17.38 -21.25 6.92
N PRO A 95 17.09 -21.70 8.15
CA PRO A 95 16.41 -20.88 9.15
C PRO A 95 17.16 -19.57 9.44
N LEU A 96 18.48 -19.65 9.61
CA LEU A 96 19.29 -18.49 9.95
C LEU A 96 19.39 -17.50 8.78
N LYS A 97 19.58 -17.98 7.54
CA LYS A 97 19.61 -17.11 6.35
C LYS A 97 18.26 -16.43 6.11
N ARG A 98 17.15 -17.13 6.31
CA ARG A 98 15.79 -16.56 6.27
C ARG A 98 15.60 -15.46 7.30
N ALA A 99 16.04 -15.68 8.54
CA ALA A 99 15.95 -14.68 9.60
C ALA A 99 16.75 -13.40 9.27
N ARG A 100 17.97 -13.54 8.72
CA ARG A 100 18.79 -12.39 8.32
C ARG A 100 18.20 -11.62 7.14
N ILE A 101 17.66 -12.32 6.14
CA ILE A 101 16.90 -11.69 5.05
C ILE A 101 15.69 -10.95 5.59
N ALA A 102 14.89 -11.59 6.46
CA ALA A 102 13.72 -10.96 7.06
C ALA A 102 14.09 -9.70 7.86
N PHE A 103 15.18 -9.75 8.63
CA PHE A 103 15.70 -8.60 9.36
C PHE A 103 16.12 -7.46 8.44
N PHE A 104 16.87 -7.75 7.37
CA PHE A 104 17.25 -6.74 6.36
C PHE A 104 16.03 -6.11 5.70
N VAL A 105 15.05 -6.92 5.28
CA VAL A 105 13.82 -6.45 4.65
C VAL A 105 13.01 -5.59 5.60
N ASP A 106 12.81 -6.03 6.85
CA ASP A 106 12.08 -5.26 7.86
C ASP A 106 12.78 -3.91 8.14
N THR A 107 14.11 -3.92 8.23
CA THR A 107 14.93 -2.72 8.42
C THR A 107 14.75 -1.75 7.24
N TYR A 108 14.88 -2.24 6.01
CA TYR A 108 14.64 -1.41 4.81
C TYR A 108 13.22 -0.84 4.81
N MET A 109 12.22 -1.69 5.06
CA MET A 109 10.82 -1.28 5.00
C MET A 109 10.45 -0.26 6.08
N SER A 110 10.91 -0.47 7.32
CA SER A 110 10.54 0.35 8.49
C SER A 110 11.40 1.61 8.65
N LYS A 111 12.61 1.65 8.09
CA LYS A 111 13.54 2.79 8.23
C LYS A 111 13.69 3.62 6.97
N VAL A 112 13.64 2.98 5.80
CA VAL A 112 13.94 3.64 4.51
C VAL A 112 12.68 3.81 3.68
N ASN A 113 11.94 2.73 3.39
CA ASN A 113 10.77 2.83 2.52
C ASN A 113 9.68 3.77 3.08
N VAL A 114 9.55 3.87 4.41
CA VAL A 114 8.64 4.83 5.07
C VAL A 114 8.93 6.29 4.70
N SER A 115 10.14 6.65 4.27
CA SER A 115 10.47 8.02 3.89
C SER A 115 10.08 8.36 2.45
N LEU A 116 9.80 7.37 1.60
CA LEU A 116 9.50 7.59 0.18
C LEU A 116 8.29 8.50 -0.02
N PHE A 117 7.20 8.27 0.73
CA PHE A 117 6.00 9.10 0.66
C PHE A 117 6.24 10.54 1.16
N PRO A 118 6.82 10.76 2.36
CA PRO A 118 7.24 12.09 2.80
C PRO A 118 8.14 12.82 1.80
N LEU A 119 9.13 12.13 1.21
CA LEU A 119 10.02 12.71 0.20
C LEU A 119 9.26 13.20 -1.04
N ILE A 120 8.22 12.49 -1.47
CA ILE A 120 7.37 12.91 -2.59
C ILE A 120 6.46 14.08 -2.22
N LYS A 121 6.00 14.12 -0.96
CA LYS A 121 5.11 15.20 -0.46
C LYS A 121 5.85 16.50 -0.15
N ALA A 122 7.16 16.46 0.06
CA ALA A 122 7.94 17.63 0.46
C ALA A 122 7.85 18.78 -0.55
N THR A 123 7.40 19.94 -0.08
CA THR A 123 7.12 21.10 -0.92
C THR A 123 8.18 22.19 -0.82
N THR A 124 8.84 22.31 0.34
CA THR A 124 9.91 23.29 0.59
C THR A 124 11.28 22.65 0.51
N ASP A 125 12.32 23.46 0.30
CA ASP A 125 13.69 22.96 0.23
C ASP A 125 14.23 22.56 1.60
N GLU A 126 13.76 23.20 2.67
CA GLU A 126 14.06 22.84 4.06
C GLU A 126 13.49 21.46 4.42
N GLU A 127 12.22 21.18 4.07
CA GLU A 127 11.60 19.87 4.27
C GLU A 127 12.36 18.77 3.51
N ARG A 128 12.67 19.04 2.24
CA ARG A 128 13.42 18.11 1.39
C ARG A 128 14.78 17.80 2.00
N SER A 129 15.52 18.82 2.41
CA SER A 129 16.85 18.67 3.00
C SER A 129 16.81 17.86 4.29
N ALA A 130 15.85 18.15 5.18
CA ALA A 130 15.68 17.41 6.43
C ALA A 130 15.29 15.93 6.19
N LEU A 131 14.41 15.66 5.22
CA LEU A 131 14.00 14.29 4.87
C LEU A 131 15.10 13.49 4.18
N ILE A 132 15.90 14.13 3.31
CA ILE A 132 17.11 13.52 2.74
C ILE A 132 18.04 13.12 3.87
N GLN A 133 18.41 14.06 4.74
CA GLN A 133 19.35 13.82 5.83
C GLN A 133 18.85 12.68 6.74
N LYS A 134 17.57 12.72 7.15
CA LYS A 134 16.94 11.64 7.93
C LYS A 134 17.01 10.28 7.24
N THR A 135 16.73 10.23 5.93
CA THR A 135 16.75 8.97 5.17
C THR A 135 18.17 8.44 5.03
N VAL A 136 19.13 9.31 4.74
CA VAL A 136 20.55 8.97 4.59
C VAL A 136 21.10 8.47 5.92
N ASP A 137 20.83 9.15 7.03
CA ASP A 137 21.27 8.72 8.36
C ASP A 137 20.69 7.34 8.72
N ALA A 138 19.42 7.09 8.37
CA ALA A 138 18.81 5.78 8.57
C ALA A 138 19.50 4.69 7.73
N VAL A 139 19.85 4.96 6.47
CA VAL A 139 20.59 4.01 5.63
C VAL A 139 21.99 3.76 6.17
N VAL A 140 22.75 4.82 6.49
CA VAL A 140 24.12 4.73 7.01
C VAL A 140 24.16 3.94 8.31
N LYS A 141 23.20 4.16 9.20
CA LYS A 141 23.17 3.50 10.50
C LYS A 141 22.67 2.06 10.40
N GLU A 142 21.59 1.82 9.66
CA GLU A 142 20.81 0.59 9.79
C GLU A 142 21.03 -0.40 8.63
N LEU A 143 21.36 0.07 7.41
CA LEU A 143 21.52 -0.81 6.23
C LEU A 143 22.95 -0.92 5.71
N GLU A 144 23.72 0.16 5.73
CA GLU A 144 25.11 0.18 5.27
C GLU A 144 25.96 -0.93 5.93
N PRO A 145 25.87 -1.19 7.25
CA PRO A 145 26.62 -2.28 7.89
C PRO A 145 26.16 -3.67 7.43
N LEU A 146 24.87 -3.83 7.11
CA LEU A 146 24.29 -5.11 6.67
C LEU A 146 24.70 -5.48 5.24
N LEU A 147 25.23 -4.53 4.47
CA LEU A 147 25.66 -4.69 3.09
C LEU A 147 27.18 -4.73 2.92
N ALA A 148 27.94 -4.76 4.03
CA ALA A 148 29.41 -4.77 4.00
C ALA A 148 29.99 -5.96 3.20
N ASN A 149 29.29 -7.09 3.18
CA ASN A 149 29.70 -8.29 2.44
C ASN A 149 28.88 -8.51 1.14
N ALA A 150 28.11 -7.54 0.65
CA ALA A 150 27.32 -7.70 -0.56
C ALA A 150 28.22 -7.90 -1.80
N GLY A 151 27.83 -8.82 -2.70
CA GLY A 151 28.73 -9.29 -3.77
C GLY A 151 28.07 -9.81 -5.06
N PRO A 152 27.24 -9.04 -5.78
CA PRO A 152 26.77 -7.68 -5.51
C PRO A 152 25.48 -7.62 -4.68
N PHE A 153 24.87 -8.77 -4.41
CA PHE A 153 23.60 -8.89 -3.68
C PHE A 153 23.84 -9.36 -2.24
N PHE A 154 22.76 -9.36 -1.45
CA PHE A 154 22.78 -9.62 -0.01
C PHE A 154 23.58 -10.87 0.36
N GLU A 155 24.40 -10.76 1.42
CA GLU A 155 25.30 -11.82 1.91
C GLU A 155 26.28 -12.38 0.86
N GLY A 156 26.77 -11.53 -0.04
CA GLY A 156 27.81 -11.92 -0.99
C GLY A 156 27.30 -12.78 -2.15
N SER A 157 25.99 -12.79 -2.37
CA SER A 157 25.37 -13.55 -3.45
C SER A 157 25.67 -12.92 -4.81
N ASP A 158 26.02 -13.75 -5.80
CA ASP A 158 26.18 -13.38 -7.20
C ASP A 158 24.84 -13.26 -7.93
N LYS A 159 23.77 -13.83 -7.35
CA LYS A 159 22.38 -13.76 -7.83
C LYS A 159 21.48 -13.03 -6.85
N LEU A 160 20.34 -12.52 -7.32
CA LEU A 160 19.33 -11.97 -6.41
C LEU A 160 18.93 -13.00 -5.35
N THR A 161 18.76 -12.51 -4.12
CA THR A 161 18.19 -13.26 -3.02
C THR A 161 16.76 -12.79 -2.78
N LEU A 162 16.06 -13.45 -1.86
CA LEU A 162 14.74 -13.00 -1.42
C LEU A 162 14.78 -11.58 -0.80
N ALA A 163 15.94 -11.10 -0.32
CA ALA A 163 16.09 -9.72 0.15
C ALA A 163 15.83 -8.71 -0.97
N GLU A 164 16.46 -8.90 -2.12
CA GLU A 164 16.27 -8.03 -3.29
C GLU A 164 14.89 -8.20 -3.92
N VAL A 165 14.34 -9.41 -3.95
CA VAL A 165 12.96 -9.65 -4.40
C VAL A 165 11.97 -8.81 -3.59
N LEU A 166 12.18 -8.71 -2.27
CA LEU A 166 11.28 -7.99 -1.37
C LEU A 166 11.56 -6.49 -1.27
N THR A 167 12.72 -6.00 -1.70
CA THR A 167 13.09 -4.58 -1.59
C THR A 167 13.25 -3.86 -2.93
N GLY A 168 13.65 -4.58 -3.98
CA GLY A 168 14.06 -4.02 -5.27
C GLY A 168 13.00 -3.16 -5.94
N SER A 169 11.72 -3.51 -5.79
CA SER A 169 10.61 -2.71 -6.31
C SER A 169 10.49 -1.31 -5.69
N PHE A 170 10.98 -1.13 -4.47
CA PHE A 170 11.04 0.18 -3.79
C PHE A 170 12.38 0.87 -4.03
N VAL A 171 13.47 0.11 -4.04
CA VAL A 171 14.81 0.62 -4.34
C VAL A 171 14.84 1.28 -5.73
N ILE A 172 14.28 0.63 -6.75
CA ILE A 172 14.22 1.20 -8.11
C ILE A 172 13.45 2.52 -8.17
N ARG A 173 12.42 2.69 -7.33
CA ARG A 173 11.66 3.94 -7.23
C ARG A 173 12.46 5.02 -6.52
N LEU A 174 13.08 4.71 -5.38
CA LEU A 174 13.95 5.64 -4.67
C LEU A 174 15.12 6.12 -5.54
N TRP A 175 15.70 5.22 -6.34
CA TRP A 175 16.88 5.49 -7.17
C TRP A 175 16.56 6.25 -8.46
N ASN A 176 15.45 5.93 -9.13
CA ASN A 176 15.14 6.48 -10.45
C ASN A 176 14.18 7.67 -10.44
N TRP A 177 13.27 7.77 -9.47
CA TRP A 177 12.34 8.91 -9.37
C TRP A 177 12.96 10.29 -9.16
N PRO A 178 14.18 10.44 -8.60
CA PRO A 178 14.94 11.68 -8.65
C PRO A 178 15.05 12.28 -10.05
N LYS A 179 15.33 11.47 -11.08
CA LYS A 179 15.44 11.91 -12.50
C LYS A 179 14.19 12.62 -13.02
N TYR A 180 13.04 12.30 -12.41
CA TYR A 180 11.76 12.87 -12.76
C TYR A 180 11.33 13.97 -11.78
N GLY A 181 12.14 14.36 -10.78
CA GLY A 181 11.73 15.34 -9.78
C GLY A 181 10.51 14.90 -8.96
N LEU A 182 10.34 13.60 -8.77
CA LEU A 182 9.33 13.04 -7.84
C LEU A 182 9.87 12.92 -6.42
N VAL A 183 11.17 12.62 -6.32
CA VAL A 183 11.93 12.55 -5.07
C VAL A 183 13.05 13.59 -5.21
N PRO A 184 13.49 14.26 -4.13
CA PRO A 184 14.57 15.23 -4.21
C PRO A 184 15.85 14.68 -4.86
N GLN A 185 16.41 15.41 -5.83
CA GLN A 185 17.56 14.96 -6.62
C GLN A 185 18.79 14.62 -5.76
N GLY A 186 18.99 15.34 -4.66
CA GLY A 186 20.14 15.17 -3.77
C GLY A 186 20.19 13.84 -3.02
N ILE A 187 19.09 13.07 -2.94
CA ILE A 187 19.07 11.85 -2.13
C ILE A 187 20.06 10.80 -2.63
N VAL A 188 20.15 10.60 -3.95
CA VAL A 188 21.07 9.60 -4.53
C VAL A 188 22.51 10.07 -4.34
N THR A 189 22.78 11.36 -4.55
CA THR A 189 24.12 11.93 -4.33
C THR A 189 24.59 11.74 -2.89
N GLU A 190 23.75 12.04 -1.90
CA GLU A 190 24.09 11.89 -0.48
C GLU A 190 24.25 10.42 -0.07
N LEU A 191 23.41 9.52 -0.59
CA LEU A 191 23.54 8.08 -0.37
C LEU A 191 24.85 7.55 -0.97
N SER A 192 25.20 7.94 -2.20
CA SER A 192 26.46 7.56 -2.85
C SER A 192 27.68 8.04 -2.07
N ALA A 193 27.61 9.21 -1.44
CA ALA A 193 28.70 9.77 -0.65
C ALA A 193 28.86 9.12 0.74
N LYS A 194 27.75 8.85 1.43
CA LYS A 194 27.76 8.45 2.85
C LYS A 194 27.51 6.96 3.08
N ALA A 195 26.88 6.26 2.13
CA ALA A 195 26.53 4.84 2.21
C ALA A 195 26.98 4.08 0.94
N PRO A 196 28.30 3.89 0.75
CA PRO A 196 28.84 3.31 -0.48
C PRO A 196 28.45 1.84 -0.69
N ASN A 197 28.30 1.02 0.35
CA ASN A 197 27.86 -0.37 0.17
C ASN A 197 26.39 -0.44 -0.24
N PHE A 198 25.53 0.35 0.41
CA PHE A 198 24.14 0.50 0.00
C PHE A 198 24.03 0.96 -1.45
N SER A 199 24.84 1.93 -1.84
CA SER A 199 24.79 2.50 -3.19
C SER A 199 25.22 1.49 -4.26
N ARG A 200 26.32 0.75 -4.04
CA ARG A 200 26.74 -0.33 -4.96
C ARG A 200 25.66 -1.42 -5.07
N TRP A 201 25.07 -1.81 -3.95
CA TRP A 201 23.98 -2.80 -3.91
C TRP A 201 22.75 -2.27 -4.67
N ALA A 202 22.30 -1.05 -4.39
CA ALA A 202 21.14 -0.44 -5.03
C ALA A 202 21.35 -0.33 -6.55
N GLU A 203 22.52 0.12 -7.00
CA GLU A 203 22.85 0.19 -8.42
C GLU A 203 22.80 -1.16 -9.13
N ALA A 204 23.26 -2.23 -8.48
CA ALA A 204 23.16 -3.59 -9.01
C ALA A 204 21.70 -4.04 -9.09
N VAL A 205 20.92 -3.78 -8.03
CA VAL A 205 19.50 -4.15 -7.94
C VAL A 205 18.67 -3.46 -9.03
N VAL A 206 18.80 -2.14 -9.19
CA VAL A 206 17.96 -1.39 -10.15
C VAL A 206 18.28 -1.68 -11.62
N LYS A 207 19.47 -2.20 -11.91
CA LYS A 207 19.88 -2.64 -13.25
C LYS A 207 19.49 -4.09 -13.53
N HIS A 208 19.08 -4.86 -12.52
CA HIS A 208 18.82 -6.29 -12.69
C HIS A 208 17.59 -6.53 -13.58
N PRO A 209 17.65 -7.41 -14.60
CA PRO A 209 16.55 -7.63 -15.54
C PRO A 209 15.21 -7.98 -14.86
N SER A 210 15.22 -8.82 -13.83
CA SER A 210 14.00 -9.18 -13.10
C SER A 210 13.38 -8.04 -12.29
N VAL A 211 14.17 -7.02 -11.92
CA VAL A 211 13.70 -5.82 -11.18
C VAL A 211 13.29 -4.71 -12.13
N ASN A 212 13.96 -4.57 -13.27
CA ASN A 212 13.63 -3.52 -14.24
C ASN A 212 12.59 -4.00 -15.28
N GLY A 213 12.41 -5.30 -15.46
CA GLY A 213 11.72 -5.88 -16.62
C GLY A 213 10.27 -5.44 -16.81
N ILE A 214 9.51 -5.26 -15.73
CA ILE A 214 8.12 -4.77 -15.79
C ILE A 214 7.98 -3.30 -15.39
N PHE A 215 9.07 -2.62 -15.06
CA PHE A 215 9.04 -1.28 -14.52
C PHE A 215 9.05 -0.23 -15.63
N ASP A 216 7.87 0.26 -15.98
CA ASP A 216 7.73 1.47 -16.80
C ASP A 216 8.16 2.71 -15.97
N GLU A 217 9.45 3.01 -15.98
CA GLU A 217 10.05 4.07 -15.17
C GLU A 217 9.37 5.43 -15.40
N GLU A 218 9.22 5.85 -16.66
CA GLU A 218 8.61 7.14 -17.00
C GLU A 218 7.10 7.14 -16.75
N GLY A 219 6.38 6.10 -17.18
CA GLY A 219 4.94 6.03 -17.01
C GLY A 219 4.53 5.94 -15.55
N THR A 220 5.26 5.20 -14.72
CA THR A 220 5.01 5.16 -13.26
C THR A 220 5.32 6.49 -12.60
N ALA A 221 6.40 7.19 -13.00
CA ALA A 221 6.70 8.52 -12.50
C ALA A 221 5.60 9.53 -12.87
N ARG A 222 5.18 9.53 -14.14
CA ARG A 222 4.11 10.39 -14.66
C ARG A 222 2.78 10.15 -13.96
N ALA A 223 2.36 8.88 -13.85
CA ALA A 223 1.13 8.50 -13.18
C ALA A 223 1.15 8.84 -11.68
N THR A 224 2.31 8.75 -11.04
CA THR A 224 2.47 9.15 -9.63
C THR A 224 2.35 10.67 -9.47
N LYS A 225 3.04 11.47 -10.29
CA LYS A 225 2.87 12.93 -10.28
C LYS A 225 1.43 13.36 -10.52
N GLN A 226 0.75 12.74 -11.49
CA GLN A 226 -0.63 13.05 -11.79
C GLN A 226 -1.54 12.76 -10.60
N ARG A 227 -1.37 11.62 -9.93
CA ARG A 227 -2.09 11.27 -8.70
C ARG A 227 -1.88 12.30 -7.59
N TRP A 228 -0.66 12.80 -7.42
CA TRP A 228 -0.37 13.82 -6.41
C TRP A 228 -0.94 15.19 -6.75
N LYS A 229 -0.91 15.59 -8.03
CA LYS A 229 -1.52 16.85 -8.51
C LYS A 229 -3.04 16.85 -8.37
N GLN A 230 -3.69 15.70 -8.53
CA GLN A 230 -5.14 15.56 -8.45
C GLN A 230 -5.66 15.44 -7.01
N GLY A 231 -4.76 15.45 -6.01
CA GLY A 231 -5.04 14.95 -4.66
C GLY A 231 -5.14 13.43 -4.69
N TYR A 232 -4.62 12.74 -3.67
CA TYR A 232 -4.84 11.30 -3.57
C TYR A 232 -6.37 11.09 -3.52
N PRO A 233 -7.02 10.42 -4.51
CA PRO A 233 -8.32 9.86 -4.22
C PRO A 233 -8.01 8.79 -3.18
N ASP A 234 -8.33 9.03 -1.92
CA ASP A 234 -8.15 8.04 -0.88
C ASP A 234 -9.06 6.84 -1.17
N VAL A 235 -8.51 5.92 -1.96
CA VAL A 235 -9.03 4.59 -2.22
C VAL A 235 -8.69 3.64 -1.08
N HIS A 236 -8.16 4.15 0.05
CA HIS A 236 -8.17 3.46 1.34
C HIS A 236 -9.59 3.48 1.90
N GLY A 237 -10.48 2.77 1.20
CA GLY A 237 -11.76 2.37 1.75
C GLY A 237 -11.51 1.54 3.00
N TYR A 238 -11.90 2.02 4.18
CA TYR A 238 -12.13 1.09 5.28
C TYR A 238 -13.20 0.11 4.82
N TYR A 239 -12.93 -1.19 4.94
CA TYR A 239 -13.86 -2.26 4.67
C TYR A 239 -14.34 -2.82 6.01
N PHE A 240 -15.59 -2.56 6.37
CA PHE A 240 -16.20 -3.19 7.55
C PHE A 240 -16.77 -4.56 7.19
N VAL A 241 -16.44 -5.57 7.99
CA VAL A 241 -17.04 -6.90 7.95
C VAL A 241 -18.06 -6.97 9.09
N LEU A 242 -19.35 -6.88 8.77
CA LEU A 242 -20.41 -7.19 9.72
C LEU A 242 -20.87 -8.63 9.47
N SER A 243 -20.76 -9.49 10.49
CA SER A 243 -21.37 -10.82 10.49
C SER A 243 -22.41 -10.91 11.59
N GLU A 244 -23.65 -11.20 11.23
CA GLU A 244 -24.56 -11.97 12.09
C GLU A 244 -24.51 -13.43 11.62
N LYS A 245 -24.57 -14.37 12.59
CA LYS A 245 -24.51 -15.81 12.34
C LYS A 245 -25.51 -16.21 11.23
N GLY A 246 -24.98 -16.65 10.09
CA GLY A 246 -25.75 -17.29 9.02
C GLY A 246 -26.11 -16.44 7.79
N THR A 247 -25.51 -15.26 7.58
CA THR A 247 -25.82 -14.39 6.42
C THR A 247 -24.56 -13.99 5.62
N PRO A 248 -24.63 -13.77 4.28
CA PRO A 248 -23.46 -13.43 3.47
C PRO A 248 -22.82 -12.11 3.89
N THR A 249 -21.49 -12.09 3.86
CA THR A 249 -20.61 -11.01 4.27
C THR A 249 -20.73 -9.77 3.36
N TYR A 250 -20.89 -8.58 3.95
CA TYR A 250 -20.90 -7.31 3.21
C TYR A 250 -19.68 -6.45 3.52
N ILE A 251 -19.30 -5.65 2.52
CA ILE A 251 -18.17 -4.73 2.51
C ILE A 251 -18.75 -3.32 2.34
N VAL A 252 -18.63 -2.47 3.37
CA VAL A 252 -18.89 -1.02 3.25
C VAL A 252 -17.56 -0.36 2.96
N ALA A 253 -17.41 0.37 1.86
CA ALA A 253 -16.21 1.13 1.52
C ALA A 253 -16.43 2.62 1.85
N MET A 254 -15.57 3.25 2.65
CA MET A 254 -15.61 4.70 2.87
C MET A 254 -14.38 5.37 2.29
N SER A 255 -14.52 6.26 1.29
CA SER A 255 -13.40 7.03 0.77
C SER A 255 -12.89 8.01 1.84
N GLU A 256 -11.59 7.98 2.12
CA GLU A 256 -10.92 8.76 3.17
C GLU A 256 -10.71 10.22 2.77
N SER A 257 -11.63 10.87 2.05
CA SER A 257 -11.50 12.30 1.67
C SER A 257 -11.55 13.28 2.87
N TYR A 258 -11.28 12.81 4.09
CA TYR A 258 -11.15 13.58 5.31
C TYR A 258 -10.19 12.83 6.26
N LEU A 259 -8.89 12.96 6.03
CA LEU A 259 -7.93 12.85 7.13
C LEU A 259 -7.99 14.14 7.94
N SER A 260 -7.98 13.96 9.26
CA SER A 260 -7.82 14.97 10.31
C SER A 260 -6.91 16.13 9.87
N PRO A 261 -7.27 17.41 10.14
CA PRO A 261 -6.27 18.46 10.14
C PRO A 261 -5.31 18.17 11.30
N ASP A 262 -4.23 17.46 11.01
CA ASP A 262 -3.06 17.42 11.87
C ASP A 262 -2.33 18.76 11.70
N SER A 263 -2.84 19.77 12.37
CA SER A 263 -2.07 20.93 12.81
C SER A 263 -2.63 21.39 14.15
N ASP A 264 -1.88 21.11 15.21
CA ASP A 264 -1.98 21.78 16.52
C ASP A 264 -1.54 23.26 16.44
N GLU A 265 -1.75 23.93 15.30
CA GLU A 265 -1.47 25.36 15.12
C GLU A 265 -2.78 26.12 14.83
N ASP A 266 -3.10 27.00 15.78
CA ASP A 266 -3.96 28.17 15.69
C ASP A 266 -5.45 28.01 15.32
N VAL A 267 -6.24 27.58 16.32
CA VAL A 267 -7.56 28.19 16.57
C VAL A 267 -7.63 28.66 18.03
N ALA A 268 -6.71 29.54 18.40
CA ALA A 268 -6.80 30.35 19.60
C ALA A 268 -6.86 31.84 19.21
N SER A 269 -7.95 32.27 18.56
CA SER A 269 -8.54 33.61 18.72
C SER A 269 -9.55 33.90 17.60
N SER A 270 -10.81 33.56 17.84
CA SER A 270 -11.92 34.45 17.46
C SER A 270 -13.18 33.93 18.11
N ALA A 271 -13.68 34.72 19.07
CA ALA A 271 -15.09 34.71 19.36
C ALA A 271 -15.84 35.09 18.07
N ALA A 272 -16.90 34.35 17.77
CA ALA A 272 -17.80 34.52 16.62
C ALA A 272 -17.26 34.06 15.25
N SER A 273 -17.53 32.79 14.90
CA SER A 273 -17.98 32.48 13.56
C SER A 273 -19.08 31.42 13.61
N ASN A 274 -20.23 31.73 12.99
CA ASN A 274 -21.27 30.77 12.63
C ASN A 274 -20.76 29.87 11.49
N ALA A 275 -19.59 29.24 11.65
CA ALA A 275 -19.10 28.28 10.66
C ALA A 275 -20.07 27.09 10.63
N ALA A 276 -20.66 26.84 9.47
CA ALA A 276 -21.54 25.71 9.26
C ALA A 276 -20.80 24.42 9.62
N VAL A 277 -21.43 23.59 10.44
CA VAL A 277 -20.88 22.29 10.79
C VAL A 277 -20.84 21.43 9.51
N PRO A 278 -19.68 20.85 9.13
CA PRO A 278 -19.59 19.98 7.97
C PRO A 278 -20.59 18.84 8.10
N SER A 279 -21.31 18.57 7.01
CA SER A 279 -22.33 17.54 7.01
C SER A 279 -22.15 16.61 5.81
N ILE A 280 -22.32 15.31 6.05
CA ILE A 280 -22.15 14.25 5.06
C ILE A 280 -23.52 13.90 4.54
N THR A 281 -23.79 14.22 3.28
CA THR A 281 -25.03 13.79 2.62
C THR A 281 -24.82 12.41 2.00
N ILE A 282 -25.74 11.49 2.31
CA ILE A 282 -25.70 10.12 1.83
C ILE A 282 -26.76 9.97 0.73
N GLU A 283 -26.39 9.42 -0.42
CA GLU A 283 -27.29 9.27 -1.56
C GLU A 283 -27.26 7.84 -2.13
N ARG A 284 -28.37 7.41 -2.72
CA ARG A 284 -28.50 6.18 -3.50
C ARG A 284 -29.22 6.48 -4.82
N GLY A 285 -28.50 6.47 -5.93
CA GLY A 285 -29.02 6.96 -7.21
C GLY A 285 -29.33 8.45 -7.13
N SER A 286 -30.53 8.86 -7.55
CA SER A 286 -31.00 10.25 -7.47
C SER A 286 -31.70 10.60 -6.14
N ARG A 287 -31.68 9.71 -5.13
CA ARG A 287 -32.39 9.87 -3.87
C ARG A 287 -31.42 10.12 -2.71
N SER A 288 -31.66 11.19 -1.96
CA SER A 288 -31.00 11.43 -0.66
C SER A 288 -31.54 10.48 0.41
N LEU A 289 -30.63 9.81 1.12
CA LEU A 289 -30.91 8.96 2.28
C LEU A 289 -30.83 9.74 3.60
N GLY A 290 -30.32 10.97 3.58
CA GLY A 290 -30.20 11.85 4.74
C GLY A 290 -28.81 12.46 4.86
N THR A 291 -28.65 13.26 5.92
CA THR A 291 -27.42 13.99 6.20
C THR A 291 -26.93 13.67 7.61
N VAL A 292 -25.69 13.20 7.74
CA VAL A 292 -25.02 12.92 9.01
C VAL A 292 -24.12 14.10 9.35
N ARG A 293 -24.34 14.74 10.50
CA ARG A 293 -23.48 15.82 10.97
C ARG A 293 -22.24 15.22 11.62
N THR A 294 -21.05 15.78 11.34
CA THR A 294 -19.77 15.25 11.83
C THR A 294 -19.54 15.46 13.32
N ASN A 295 -20.38 16.26 13.98
CA ASN A 295 -20.47 16.37 15.42
C ASN A 295 -21.59 15.46 15.95
N SER A 296 -21.24 14.21 16.20
CA SER A 296 -22.15 13.24 16.80
C SER A 296 -22.77 13.78 18.11
N GLN A 297 -24.04 13.46 18.30
CA GLN A 297 -25.01 14.19 19.12
C GLN A 297 -24.67 14.39 20.61
N GLN A 298 -25.23 15.49 21.13
CA GLN A 298 -25.43 15.78 22.55
C GLN A 298 -26.10 14.62 23.30
N ARG A 299 -25.39 14.04 24.26
CA ARG A 299 -25.99 13.49 25.48
C ARG A 299 -25.26 14.10 26.68
N GLY A 300 -25.94 14.96 27.44
CA GLY A 300 -25.43 15.48 28.71
C GLY A 300 -24.64 16.80 28.69
N GLY A 301 -24.94 17.73 27.77
CA GLY A 301 -24.54 19.15 27.93
C GLY A 301 -23.06 19.52 27.77
N ARG A 302 -22.16 18.58 27.42
CA ARG A 302 -20.75 18.89 27.12
C ARG A 302 -20.46 18.80 25.62
N ARG A 303 -19.95 19.89 25.03
CA ARG A 303 -19.41 19.92 23.65
C ARG A 303 -18.15 19.06 23.58
N ARG A 304 -18.14 18.01 22.75
CA ARG A 304 -16.92 17.25 22.39
C ARG A 304 -16.31 17.85 21.12
N LYS A 305 -14.96 17.90 21.05
CA LYS A 305 -14.25 18.43 19.88
C LYS A 305 -14.46 17.51 18.66
N PRO A 306 -14.60 18.07 17.43
CA PRO A 306 -14.96 17.34 16.21
C PRO A 306 -13.87 16.40 15.64
N HIS A 307 -12.82 16.08 16.40
CA HIS A 307 -11.62 15.39 15.90
C HIS A 307 -11.19 14.17 16.75
N SER A 308 -12.06 13.63 17.61
CA SER A 308 -11.70 12.41 18.37
C SER A 308 -11.98 11.13 17.56
N PRO A 309 -11.15 10.08 17.67
CA PRO A 309 -11.42 8.78 17.06
C PRO A 309 -12.81 8.23 17.38
N GLU A 310 -13.29 8.43 18.61
CA GLU A 310 -14.62 7.98 19.06
C GLU A 310 -15.76 8.77 18.39
N ALA A 311 -15.54 10.07 18.09
CA ALA A 311 -16.51 10.87 17.34
C ALA A 311 -16.67 10.33 15.91
N TRP A 312 -15.59 9.84 15.32
CA TRP A 312 -15.58 9.26 13.98
C TRP A 312 -16.23 7.87 13.92
N GLU A 313 -16.06 7.05 14.96
CA GLU A 313 -16.80 5.78 15.10
C GLU A 313 -18.32 5.98 15.22
N ALA A 314 -18.77 7.05 15.89
CA ALA A 314 -20.18 7.39 15.95
C ALA A 314 -20.75 7.82 14.59
N VAL A 315 -20.01 8.60 13.80
CA VAL A 315 -20.39 9.00 12.44
C VAL A 315 -20.50 7.77 11.52
N LYS A 316 -19.54 6.83 11.62
CA LYS A 316 -19.56 5.55 10.90
C LYS A 316 -20.81 4.72 11.22
N ALA A 317 -21.19 4.64 12.50
CA ALA A 317 -22.36 3.90 12.95
C ALA A 317 -23.68 4.49 12.40
N ASP A 318 -23.80 5.82 12.36
CA ASP A 318 -24.98 6.51 11.81
C ASP A 318 -25.14 6.32 10.30
N ILE A 319 -24.03 6.34 9.55
CA ILE A 319 -24.01 6.03 8.10
C ILE A 319 -24.51 4.60 7.86
N ALA A 320 -24.00 3.63 8.62
CA ALA A 320 -24.42 2.23 8.50
C ALA A 320 -25.91 2.04 8.82
N ARG A 321 -26.44 2.73 9.84
CA ARG A 321 -27.85 2.68 10.23
C ARG A 321 -28.79 3.17 9.13
N LEU A 322 -28.51 4.34 8.53
CA LEU A 322 -29.35 4.90 7.46
C LEU A 322 -29.46 3.97 6.25
N TYR A 323 -28.38 3.25 5.92
CA TYR A 323 -28.38 2.30 4.83
C TYR A 323 -29.21 1.03 5.15
N LEU A 324 -29.10 0.53 6.39
CA LEU A 324 -29.90 -0.62 6.85
C LEU A 324 -31.40 -0.31 6.88
N GLU A 325 -31.79 0.88 7.32
CA GLU A 325 -33.18 1.34 7.34
C GLU A 325 -33.77 1.42 5.91
N GLU A 326 -33.03 1.98 4.96
CA GLU A 326 -33.48 2.07 3.57
C GLU A 326 -33.64 0.69 2.92
N ASN A 327 -32.75 -0.26 3.22
CA ASN A 327 -32.85 -1.63 2.71
C ASN A 327 -34.08 -2.37 3.27
N ARG A 328 -34.41 -2.17 4.55
CA ARG A 328 -35.65 -2.71 5.14
C ARG A 328 -36.89 -2.11 4.46
N ARG A 329 -36.90 -0.78 4.22
CA ARG A 329 -38.00 -0.08 3.54
C ARG A 329 -38.28 -0.64 2.16
N LEU A 330 -37.23 -0.96 1.40
CA LEU A 330 -37.34 -1.47 0.04
C LEU A 330 -37.69 -2.97 -0.02
N LYS A 331 -37.85 -3.67 1.13
CA LYS A 331 -38.12 -5.12 1.21
C LYS A 331 -37.15 -5.97 0.37
N VAL A 332 -35.93 -5.47 0.18
CA VAL A 332 -34.87 -6.12 -0.59
C VAL A 332 -34.36 -7.29 0.23
N ARG A 333 -34.65 -8.53 -0.21
CA ARG A 333 -34.24 -9.76 0.50
C ARG A 333 -32.78 -10.14 0.23
N PHE A 334 -32.16 -9.60 -0.82
CA PHE A 334 -30.77 -9.77 -1.21
C PHE A 334 -30.25 -8.45 -1.78
N LEU A 335 -29.14 -7.94 -1.25
CA LEU A 335 -28.53 -6.70 -1.75
C LEU A 335 -27.92 -6.94 -3.14
N GLU A 336 -28.60 -6.50 -4.20
CA GLU A 336 -27.89 -6.04 -5.39
C GLU A 336 -26.94 -4.92 -4.94
N ARG A 337 -25.63 -5.11 -5.17
CA ARG A 337 -24.62 -4.11 -4.82
C ARG A 337 -24.85 -2.86 -5.66
N VAL A 338 -25.40 -1.81 -5.05
CA VAL A 338 -25.44 -0.48 -5.65
C VAL A 338 -24.09 0.19 -5.37
N PRO A 339 -23.32 0.61 -6.39
CA PRO A 339 -22.07 1.33 -6.20
C PRO A 339 -22.31 2.60 -5.37
N LEU A 340 -21.40 2.92 -4.46
CA LEU A 340 -21.35 4.25 -3.85
C LEU A 340 -20.98 5.24 -4.95
N GLN A 341 -21.96 6.00 -5.45
CA GLN A 341 -21.75 6.89 -6.59
C GLN A 341 -21.27 8.29 -6.17
N ARG A 342 -21.45 8.70 -4.89
CA ARG A 342 -20.88 9.95 -4.38
C ARG A 342 -21.01 10.08 -2.86
N ILE A 343 -19.96 10.57 -2.21
CA ILE A 343 -20.05 11.24 -0.91
C ILE A 343 -19.64 12.69 -1.18
N SER A 344 -20.55 13.64 -0.98
CA SER A 344 -20.24 15.07 -1.11
C SER A 344 -20.35 15.74 0.25
N VAL A 345 -19.30 16.46 0.63
CA VAL A 345 -19.30 17.35 1.79
C VAL A 345 -19.79 18.71 1.32
N ALA A 346 -20.90 19.19 1.89
CA ALA A 346 -21.28 20.59 1.75
C ALA A 346 -20.45 21.40 2.75
N THR A 347 -19.60 22.29 2.24
CA THR A 347 -18.88 23.31 3.02
C THR A 347 -19.78 24.46 3.37
#